data_AF-A0A969SR65-F1
#
_entry.id   AF-A0A969SR65-F1
#
_cell.length_a   1.000
_cell.length_b   1.000
_cell.length_c   1.000
_cell.angle_alpha   90.00
_cell.angle_beta   90.00
_cell.angle_gamma   90.00
#
_symmetry.space_group_name_H-M   'P 1'
#
loop_
_entity.id
_entity.type
_entity.pdbx_description
1 polymer ?
#
loop_
_entity_poly.entity_id
_entity_poly.type
_entity_poly.pdbx_seq_one_letter_code
_entity_poly.pdbx_strand_id
1 'polypeptide(L)'
;MADFYYVADTLENFIDDKTLLTSNNSYELLREYKTKQGLLKFVRDKFVLAHKEYILARTDYAEYFNGVSNEDIKYRIRCYQRIIEDIDAVVHNKKATKNKIMKRASSEKKVAKVTYCQNDDDLKIQSADPVAIIGAKAVVLYNRRRKRLIKLVSDSESGLSIKGTTIFGFNLELSGTKTLRKPPIQLQAFRHADRIKRVNILFDDIRGKMFNTSGRLSDDVLIVKVFSA
;
A
#
# COMPACT_ATOMS: atom_id res chain seq x y z
N MET A 1 6.15 -33.03 7.18
CA MET A 1 5.47 -34.19 7.78
C MET A 1 5.76 -34.28 9.28
N ALA A 2 7.01 -34.17 9.74
CA ALA A 2 7.34 -34.15 11.19
C ALA A 2 6.51 -33.12 12.00
N ASP A 3 6.41 -31.88 11.51
CA ASP A 3 5.62 -30.82 12.19
C ASP A 3 4.11 -31.10 12.26
N PHE A 4 3.56 -31.93 11.36
CA PHE A 4 2.15 -32.30 11.36
C PHE A 4 1.83 -33.24 12.51
N TYR A 5 2.56 -34.37 12.56
CA TYR A 5 2.37 -35.39 13.58
C TYR A 5 2.64 -34.81 14.95
N TYR A 6 3.72 -34.04 15.12
CA TYR A 6 4.04 -33.43 16.40
C TYR A 6 2.93 -32.50 16.94
N VAL A 7 2.36 -31.62 16.10
CA VAL A 7 1.26 -30.73 16.54
C VAL A 7 -0.02 -31.52 16.81
N ALA A 8 -0.33 -32.52 15.97
CA ALA A 8 -1.51 -33.36 16.14
C ALA A 8 -1.41 -34.22 17.42
N ASP A 9 -0.25 -34.82 17.68
CA ASP A 9 0.00 -35.68 18.84
C ASP A 9 0.01 -34.85 20.13
N THR A 10 0.55 -33.62 20.09
CA THR A 10 0.51 -32.70 21.23
C THR A 10 -0.93 -32.32 21.59
N LEU A 11 -1.78 -32.10 20.59
CA LEU A 11 -3.21 -31.81 20.78
C LEU A 11 -4.01 -33.06 21.21
N GLU A 12 -3.58 -34.27 20.82
CA GLU A 12 -4.18 -35.53 21.28
C GLU A 12 -3.85 -35.84 22.73
N ASN A 13 -2.58 -35.66 23.13
CA ASN A 13 -2.15 -35.79 24.53
C ASN A 13 -2.92 -34.83 25.45
N PHE A 14 -3.31 -33.66 24.93
CA PHE A 14 -4.14 -32.69 25.65
C PHE A 14 -5.57 -33.19 25.92
N ILE A 15 -6.11 -34.06 25.06
CA ILE A 15 -7.44 -34.64 25.26
C ILE A 15 -7.39 -35.73 26.34
N ASP A 16 -6.29 -36.47 26.42
CA ASP A 16 -6.13 -37.56 27.39
C ASP A 16 -5.84 -37.04 28.81
N ASP A 17 -5.26 -35.84 28.94
CA ASP A 17 -5.07 -35.18 30.25
C ASP A 17 -6.28 -34.34 30.65
N LYS A 18 -7.12 -34.89 31.52
CA LYS A 18 -8.35 -34.26 32.06
C LYS A 18 -8.11 -32.97 32.84
N THR A 19 -6.87 -32.62 33.18
CA THR A 19 -6.54 -31.44 33.97
C THR A 19 -6.29 -30.18 33.12
N LEU A 20 -6.03 -30.35 31.82
CA LEU A 20 -5.52 -29.26 30.97
C LEU A 20 -6.60 -28.43 30.25
N LEU A 21 -7.87 -28.85 30.28
CA LEU A 21 -8.98 -28.14 29.62
C LEU A 21 -9.50 -26.89 30.33
N THR A 22 -9.06 -26.63 31.57
CA THR A 22 -9.57 -25.48 32.35
C THR A 22 -8.94 -24.15 31.92
N SER A 23 -7.81 -24.17 31.21
CA SER A 23 -7.17 -22.98 30.66
C SER A 23 -7.27 -22.95 29.12
N ASN A 24 -7.23 -21.76 28.53
CA ASN A 24 -7.31 -21.49 27.09
C ASN A 24 -6.10 -22.01 26.26
N ASN A 25 -5.65 -23.23 26.53
CA ASN A 25 -4.31 -23.68 26.16
C ASN A 25 -4.17 -24.07 24.67
N SER A 26 -5.17 -24.71 24.04
CA SER A 26 -5.09 -25.14 22.64
C SER A 26 -4.88 -23.98 21.66
N TYR A 27 -5.59 -22.86 21.84
CA TYR A 27 -5.39 -21.65 21.05
C TYR A 27 -4.01 -21.02 21.26
N GLU A 28 -3.51 -21.00 22.51
CA GLU A 28 -2.19 -20.46 22.86
C GLU A 28 -1.05 -21.30 22.29
N LEU A 29 -1.14 -22.63 22.40
CA LEU A 29 -0.19 -23.57 21.79
C LEU A 29 -0.12 -23.36 20.27
N LEU A 30 -1.28 -23.31 19.59
CA LEU A 30 -1.35 -23.07 18.14
C LEU A 30 -0.75 -21.71 17.73
N ARG A 31 -0.74 -20.73 18.63
CA ARG A 31 -0.10 -19.42 18.44
C ARG A 31 1.42 -19.50 18.66
N GLU A 32 1.88 -20.19 19.71
CA GLU A 32 3.29 -20.35 20.05
C GLU A 32 4.05 -21.13 18.98
N TYR A 33 3.49 -22.23 18.49
CA TYR A 33 4.09 -23.08 17.46
C TYR A 33 4.19 -22.42 16.07
N LYS A 34 3.67 -21.19 15.89
CA LYS A 34 3.72 -20.42 14.63
C LYS A 34 3.33 -21.25 13.40
N THR A 35 2.38 -22.17 13.56
CA THR A 35 2.07 -23.22 12.58
C THR A 35 1.66 -22.65 11.23
N LYS A 36 2.17 -23.20 10.13
CA LYS A 36 1.79 -22.77 8.76
C LYS A 36 0.29 -23.02 8.53
N GLN A 37 -0.39 -22.10 7.84
CA GLN A 37 -1.84 -22.19 7.59
C GLN A 37 -2.25 -23.48 6.86
N GLY A 38 -1.45 -23.94 5.90
CA GLY A 38 -1.71 -25.19 5.18
C GLY A 38 -1.68 -26.41 6.10
N LEU A 39 -0.82 -26.39 7.12
CA LEU A 39 -0.69 -27.46 8.10
C LEU A 39 -1.90 -27.54 9.04
N LEU A 40 -2.41 -26.38 9.47
CA LEU A 40 -3.61 -26.29 10.33
C LEU A 40 -4.85 -26.92 9.67
N LYS A 41 -4.96 -26.89 8.34
CA LYS A 41 -6.04 -27.55 7.62
C LYS A 41 -6.01 -29.07 7.81
N PHE A 42 -4.85 -29.69 7.64
CA PHE A 42 -4.70 -31.13 7.84
C PHE A 42 -4.94 -31.51 9.30
N VAL A 43 -4.47 -30.68 10.25
CA VAL A 43 -4.67 -30.95 11.69
C VAL A 43 -6.16 -30.90 12.02
N ARG A 44 -6.87 -29.90 11.51
CA ARG A 44 -8.33 -29.80 11.63
C ARG A 44 -9.04 -31.02 11.06
N ASP A 45 -8.66 -31.47 9.86
CA ASP A 45 -9.31 -32.59 9.19
C ASP A 45 -9.17 -33.89 10.01
N LYS A 46 -8.01 -34.11 10.67
CA LYS A 46 -7.79 -35.23 11.63
C LYS A 46 -8.78 -35.16 12.80
N PHE A 47 -8.91 -33.99 13.44
CA PHE A 47 -9.82 -33.82 14.57
C PHE A 47 -11.30 -33.85 14.20
N VAL A 48 -11.67 -33.41 12.99
CA VAL A 48 -13.03 -33.53 12.46
C VAL A 48 -13.39 -35.01 12.24
N LEU A 49 -12.45 -35.81 11.74
CA LEU A 49 -12.66 -37.25 11.56
C LEU A 49 -12.87 -37.94 12.92
N ALA A 50 -11.96 -37.70 13.88
CA ALA A 50 -12.08 -38.22 15.23
C ALA A 50 -13.40 -37.79 15.91
N HIS A 51 -13.77 -36.51 15.81
CA HIS A 51 -15.05 -36.01 16.35
C HIS A 51 -16.27 -36.77 15.79
N LYS A 52 -16.28 -37.04 14.48
CA LYS A 52 -17.36 -37.81 13.85
C LYS A 52 -17.43 -39.24 14.35
N GLU A 53 -16.29 -39.91 14.51
CA GLU A 53 -16.21 -41.28 15.04
C GLU A 53 -16.82 -41.37 16.45
N TYR A 54 -16.47 -40.43 17.34
CA TYR A 54 -17.04 -40.41 18.69
C TYR A 54 -18.53 -40.02 18.75
N ILE A 55 -19.02 -39.21 17.81
CA ILE A 55 -20.47 -38.95 17.68
C ILE A 55 -21.22 -40.22 17.26
N LEU A 56 -20.68 -40.96 16.28
CA LEU A 56 -21.26 -42.21 15.81
C LEU A 56 -21.25 -43.27 16.92
N ALA A 57 -20.17 -43.34 17.70
CA ALA A 57 -20.07 -44.21 18.89
C ALA A 57 -21.18 -43.94 19.92
N ARG A 58 -21.63 -42.69 20.04
CA ARG A 58 -22.70 -42.29 20.95
C ARG A 58 -24.11 -42.62 20.45
N THR A 59 -24.31 -42.73 19.13
CA THR A 59 -25.64 -42.80 18.51
C THR A 59 -26.03 -44.21 18.13
N ASP A 60 -25.18 -44.95 17.39
CA ASP A 60 -25.60 -46.19 16.73
C ASP A 60 -24.62 -47.38 16.84
N TYR A 61 -23.42 -47.23 17.44
CA TYR A 61 -22.37 -48.27 17.43
C TYR A 61 -21.59 -48.44 18.76
N ALA A 62 -22.31 -48.73 19.85
CA ALA A 62 -21.68 -49.01 21.15
C ALA A 62 -20.74 -50.24 21.14
N GLU A 63 -20.96 -51.19 20.22
CA GLU A 63 -20.24 -52.47 20.13
C GLU A 63 -18.76 -52.31 19.71
N TYR A 64 -18.40 -51.22 19.02
CA TYR A 64 -17.03 -50.95 18.56
C TYR A 64 -16.17 -50.20 19.59
N PHE A 65 -16.75 -49.71 20.68
CA PHE A 65 -16.07 -48.97 21.76
C PHE A 65 -16.14 -49.69 23.10
N ASN A 66 -16.01 -51.02 23.08
CA ASN A 66 -15.97 -51.85 24.29
C ASN A 66 -14.85 -51.38 25.23
N GLY A 67 -15.24 -50.85 26.41
CA GLY A 67 -14.31 -50.40 27.47
C GLY A 67 -14.22 -48.88 27.69
N VAL A 68 -14.91 -48.05 26.91
CA VAL A 68 -14.95 -46.58 27.12
C VAL A 68 -16.26 -46.17 27.79
N SER A 69 -16.18 -45.37 28.86
CA SER A 69 -17.38 -44.85 29.54
C SER A 69 -18.14 -43.87 28.65
N ASN A 70 -19.49 -43.89 28.73
CA ASN A 70 -20.35 -42.89 28.10
C ASN A 70 -20.00 -41.44 28.51
N GLU A 71 -19.44 -41.25 29.71
CA GLU A 71 -18.95 -39.95 30.16
C GLU A 71 -17.68 -39.51 29.42
N ASP A 72 -16.76 -40.45 29.19
CA ASP A 72 -15.52 -40.21 28.45
C ASP A 72 -15.81 -39.92 26.97
N ILE A 73 -16.79 -40.60 26.37
CA ILE A 73 -17.25 -40.32 24.99
C ILE A 73 -17.77 -38.88 24.90
N LYS A 74 -18.66 -38.48 25.82
CA LYS A 74 -19.20 -37.10 25.85
C LYS A 74 -18.10 -36.06 26.08
N TYR A 75 -17.12 -36.37 26.91
CA TYR A 75 -15.98 -35.52 27.19
C TYR A 75 -15.11 -35.34 25.93
N ARG A 76 -14.73 -36.43 25.26
CA ARG A 76 -13.91 -36.39 24.03
C ARG A 76 -14.60 -35.60 22.90
N ILE A 77 -15.91 -35.80 22.70
CA ILE A 77 -16.70 -35.01 21.73
C ILE A 77 -16.54 -33.50 22.01
N ARG A 78 -16.70 -33.08 23.27
CA ARG A 78 -16.55 -31.66 23.65
C ARG A 78 -15.14 -31.14 23.39
N CYS A 79 -14.11 -31.94 23.69
CA CYS A 79 -12.72 -31.54 23.50
C CYS A 79 -12.37 -31.36 22.02
N TYR A 80 -12.76 -32.32 21.19
CA TYR A 80 -12.55 -32.22 19.74
C TYR A 80 -13.25 -31.01 19.14
N GLN A 81 -14.50 -30.75 19.53
CA GLN A 81 -15.25 -29.58 19.07
C GLN A 81 -14.50 -28.27 19.40
N ARG A 82 -13.97 -28.14 20.63
CA ARG A 82 -13.21 -26.96 21.06
C ARG A 82 -11.91 -26.79 20.27
N ILE A 83 -11.16 -27.86 20.02
CA ILE A 83 -9.93 -27.81 19.22
C ILE A 83 -10.22 -27.36 17.78
N ILE A 84 -11.32 -27.85 17.19
CA ILE A 84 -11.74 -27.43 15.84
C ILE A 84 -12.04 -25.92 15.81
N GLU A 85 -12.79 -25.43 16.80
CA GLU A 85 -13.13 -24.00 16.93
C GLU A 85 -11.88 -23.13 17.12
N ASP A 86 -10.93 -23.56 17.94
CA ASP A 86 -9.67 -22.84 18.16
C ASP A 86 -8.80 -22.80 16.89
N ILE A 87 -8.73 -23.90 16.13
CA ILE A 87 -8.01 -23.92 14.85
C ILE A 87 -8.68 -22.95 13.87
N ASP A 88 -10.01 -22.92 13.80
CA ASP A 88 -10.76 -22.02 12.92
C ASP A 88 -10.54 -20.54 13.33
N ALA A 89 -10.50 -20.24 14.63
CA ALA A 89 -10.18 -18.92 15.15
C ALA A 89 -8.75 -18.47 14.77
N VAL A 90 -7.74 -19.34 14.91
CA VAL A 90 -6.36 -19.05 14.50
C VAL A 90 -6.26 -18.80 12.99
N VAL A 91 -6.95 -19.60 12.18
CA VAL A 91 -7.00 -19.43 10.73
C VAL A 91 -7.67 -18.10 10.34
N HIS A 92 -8.77 -17.75 11.00
CA HIS A 92 -9.47 -16.49 10.77
C HIS A 92 -8.60 -15.28 11.15
N ASN A 93 -7.95 -15.32 12.32
CA ASN A 93 -7.07 -14.25 12.79
C ASN A 93 -5.84 -14.07 11.87
N LYS A 94 -5.22 -15.16 11.40
CA LYS A 94 -4.11 -15.07 10.42
C LYS A 94 -4.55 -14.50 9.07
N LYS A 95 -5.81 -14.69 8.64
CA LYS A 95 -6.35 -14.05 7.44
C LYS A 95 -6.56 -12.55 7.64
N ALA A 96 -7.04 -12.14 8.81
CA ALA A 96 -7.26 -10.73 9.15
C ALA A 96 -5.95 -9.93 9.24
N THR A 97 -4.85 -10.53 9.72
CA THR A 97 -3.55 -9.87 9.84
C THR A 97 -2.72 -9.86 8.54
N LYS A 98 -3.24 -10.33 7.41
CA LYS A 98 -2.54 -10.13 6.12
C LYS A 98 -2.48 -8.64 5.81
N ASN A 99 -1.30 -8.05 5.99
CA ASN A 99 -1.01 -6.65 5.64
C ASN A 99 -1.53 -6.35 4.24
N LYS A 100 -2.53 -5.47 4.16
CA LYS A 100 -3.14 -5.04 2.90
C LYS A 100 -2.04 -4.40 2.05
N ILE A 101 -1.65 -5.04 0.95
CA ILE A 101 -0.71 -4.46 -0.01
C ILE A 101 -1.33 -3.15 -0.51
N MET A 102 -0.75 -2.02 -0.12
CA MET A 102 -1.27 -0.70 -0.47
C MET A 102 -1.13 -0.51 -1.98
N LYS A 103 -2.26 -0.57 -2.69
CA LYS A 103 -2.30 -0.30 -4.14
C LYS A 103 -1.72 1.10 -4.38
N ARG A 104 -0.84 1.25 -5.38
CA ARG A 104 -0.27 2.55 -5.78
C ARG A 104 -1.43 3.52 -6.03
N ALA A 105 -1.40 4.71 -5.40
CA ALA A 105 -2.44 5.72 -5.59
C ALA A 105 -2.54 6.11 -7.08
N SER A 106 -3.77 6.25 -7.61
CA SER A 106 -4.00 6.78 -8.96
C SER A 106 -3.39 8.18 -9.09
N SER A 107 -3.00 8.56 -10.30
CA SER A 107 -2.41 9.88 -10.61
C SER A 107 -3.26 11.03 -10.08
N GLU A 108 -4.58 10.95 -10.25
CA GLU A 108 -5.55 11.91 -9.71
C GLU A 108 -5.47 12.04 -8.18
N LYS A 109 -5.37 10.92 -7.46
CA LYS A 109 -5.24 10.93 -5.99
C LYS A 109 -3.93 11.56 -5.52
N LYS A 110 -2.86 11.50 -6.33
CA LYS A 110 -1.58 12.16 -6.00
C LYS A 110 -1.68 13.68 -6.15
N VAL A 111 -2.50 14.15 -7.08
CA VAL A 111 -2.67 15.56 -7.44
C VAL A 111 -3.80 16.23 -6.66
N ALA A 112 -4.66 15.46 -6.00
CA ALA A 112 -5.83 15.97 -5.25
C ALA A 112 -5.55 17.09 -4.23
N LYS A 113 -4.31 17.25 -3.76
CA LYS A 113 -3.91 18.29 -2.80
C LYS A 113 -3.08 19.43 -3.42
N VAL A 114 -2.94 19.45 -4.74
CA VAL A 114 -2.14 20.47 -5.43
C VAL A 114 -2.92 21.77 -5.50
N THR A 115 -2.27 22.85 -5.09
CA THR A 115 -2.78 24.22 -5.22
C THR A 115 -1.98 24.95 -6.32
N TYR A 116 -2.69 25.52 -7.30
CA TYR A 116 -2.10 26.21 -8.45
C TYR A 116 -3.10 27.21 -9.03
N CYS A 117 -2.59 28.19 -9.77
CA CYS A 117 -3.40 29.15 -10.49
C CYS A 117 -4.00 28.49 -11.74
N GLN A 118 -5.33 28.36 -11.84
CA GLN A 118 -5.95 27.73 -13.00
C GLN A 118 -5.86 28.61 -14.26
N ASN A 119 -6.15 29.90 -14.12
CA ASN A 119 -6.13 30.88 -15.21
C ASN A 119 -5.56 32.21 -14.71
N ASP A 120 -4.87 32.94 -15.58
CA ASP A 120 -4.45 34.32 -15.36
C ASP A 120 -4.95 35.17 -16.53
N ASP A 121 -5.95 36.01 -16.23
CA ASP A 121 -6.65 36.82 -17.23
C ASP A 121 -5.78 37.97 -17.76
N ASP A 122 -4.86 38.49 -16.93
CA ASP A 122 -3.92 39.57 -17.31
C ASP A 122 -2.96 39.08 -18.40
N LEU A 123 -2.48 37.84 -18.26
CA LEU A 123 -1.57 37.21 -19.20
C LEU A 123 -2.29 36.40 -20.29
N LYS A 124 -3.60 36.17 -20.14
CA LYS A 124 -4.42 35.30 -20.99
C LYS A 124 -3.84 33.89 -21.11
N ILE A 125 -3.37 33.35 -19.98
CA ILE A 125 -2.77 32.02 -19.90
C ILE A 125 -3.65 31.13 -19.03
N GLN A 126 -4.03 29.98 -19.58
CA GLN A 126 -4.61 28.87 -18.85
C GLN A 126 -3.52 27.86 -18.49
N SER A 127 -3.52 27.40 -17.24
CA SER A 127 -2.60 26.39 -16.77
C SER A 127 -2.90 25.02 -17.37
N ALA A 128 -1.85 24.25 -17.64
CA ALA A 128 -1.98 22.83 -17.94
C ALA A 128 -2.44 22.03 -16.70
N ASP A 129 -3.05 20.87 -16.94
CA ASP A 129 -3.47 19.97 -15.87
C ASP A 129 -2.26 19.48 -15.05
N PRO A 130 -2.24 19.63 -13.72
CA PRO A 130 -1.17 19.11 -12.87
C PRO A 130 -0.98 17.59 -12.96
N VAL A 131 -1.96 16.82 -13.40
CA VAL A 131 -1.81 15.38 -13.69
C VAL A 131 -0.74 15.13 -14.75
N ALA A 132 -0.62 16.01 -15.75
CA ALA A 132 0.37 15.87 -16.81
C ALA A 132 1.82 15.98 -16.31
N ILE A 133 2.05 16.58 -15.13
CA ILE A 133 3.39 16.71 -14.54
C ILE A 133 3.92 15.33 -14.11
N ILE A 134 3.05 14.40 -13.74
CA ILE A 134 3.47 13.06 -13.30
C ILE A 134 4.05 12.30 -14.51
N GLY A 135 5.33 11.99 -14.47
CA GLY A 135 6.06 11.34 -15.56
C GLY A 135 6.63 12.30 -16.61
N ALA A 136 6.44 13.61 -16.45
CA ALA A 136 6.98 14.60 -17.37
C ALA A 136 8.51 14.68 -17.27
N LYS A 137 9.20 14.94 -18.39
CA LYS A 137 10.65 15.19 -18.42
C LYS A 137 11.01 16.60 -18.02
N ALA A 138 10.12 17.57 -18.29
CA ALA A 138 10.30 18.94 -17.85
C ALA A 138 8.96 19.63 -17.64
N VAL A 139 8.94 20.64 -16.77
CA VAL A 139 7.81 21.54 -16.60
C VAL A 139 8.31 22.97 -16.44
N VAL A 140 7.58 23.89 -17.08
CA VAL A 140 7.78 25.33 -16.95
C VAL A 140 6.61 25.89 -16.15
N LEU A 141 6.94 26.52 -15.02
CA LEU A 141 6.00 27.16 -14.11
C LEU A 141 6.27 28.66 -14.07
N TYR A 142 5.24 29.44 -13.76
CA TYR A 142 5.38 30.87 -13.59
C TYR A 142 4.65 31.34 -12.33
N ASN A 143 5.38 31.99 -11.43
CA ASN A 143 4.78 32.63 -10.26
C ASN A 143 4.43 34.08 -10.60
N ARG A 144 3.12 34.38 -10.71
CA ARG A 144 2.61 35.71 -11.10
C ARG A 144 3.00 36.80 -10.11
N ARG A 145 2.87 36.53 -8.80
CA ARG A 145 3.16 37.49 -7.73
C ARG A 145 4.62 37.94 -7.73
N ARG A 146 5.56 37.01 -7.92
CA ARG A 146 7.01 37.28 -7.89
C ARG A 146 7.62 37.50 -9.28
N LYS A 147 6.82 37.40 -10.35
CA LYS A 147 7.26 37.45 -11.76
C LYS A 147 8.43 36.49 -12.06
N ARG A 148 8.40 35.30 -11.46
CA ARG A 148 9.48 34.31 -11.52
C ARG A 148 9.09 33.13 -12.39
N LEU A 149 9.91 32.85 -13.41
CA LEU A 149 9.83 31.63 -14.22
C LEU A 149 10.66 30.55 -13.54
N ILE A 150 10.06 29.38 -13.34
CA ILE A 150 10.67 28.21 -12.72
C ILE A 150 10.72 27.11 -13.77
N LYS A 151 11.91 26.64 -14.10
CA LYS A 151 12.14 25.51 -14.99
C LYS A 151 12.54 24.32 -14.13
N LEU A 152 11.79 23.21 -14.22
CA LEU A 152 12.13 21.94 -13.58
C LEU A 152 12.38 20.89 -14.66
N VAL A 153 13.51 20.19 -14.56
CA VAL A 153 13.92 19.10 -15.47
C VAL A 153 14.10 17.84 -14.64
N SER A 154 13.51 16.73 -15.07
CA SER A 154 13.58 15.44 -14.37
C SER A 154 15.02 14.92 -14.31
N ASP A 155 15.40 14.36 -13.18
CA ASP A 155 16.69 13.70 -12.98
C ASP A 155 16.67 12.22 -13.43
N SER A 156 15.47 11.62 -13.47
CA SER A 156 15.27 10.21 -13.79
C SER A 156 14.53 10.03 -15.11
N GLU A 157 14.74 8.86 -15.73
CA GLU A 157 13.95 8.45 -16.89
C GLU A 157 12.45 8.34 -16.56
N SER A 158 12.12 8.01 -15.32
CA SER A 158 10.73 7.93 -14.82
C SER A 158 9.99 9.27 -14.78
N GLY A 159 10.68 10.40 -14.95
CA GLY A 159 10.11 11.73 -15.00
C GLY A 159 9.83 12.35 -13.62
N LEU A 160 9.08 13.45 -13.61
CA LEU A 160 8.73 14.20 -12.42
C LEU A 160 7.59 13.52 -11.64
N SER A 161 7.52 13.80 -10.33
CA SER A 161 6.44 13.31 -9.48
C SER A 161 5.89 14.42 -8.59
N ILE A 162 4.66 14.26 -8.10
CA ILE A 162 4.02 15.21 -7.19
C ILE A 162 3.64 14.51 -5.89
N LYS A 163 3.93 15.18 -4.77
CA LYS A 163 3.47 14.78 -3.43
C LYS A 163 2.99 16.02 -2.67
N GLY A 164 1.70 16.04 -2.35
CA GLY A 164 1.07 17.24 -1.77
C GLY A 164 1.06 18.37 -2.79
N THR A 165 1.69 19.49 -2.46
CA THR A 165 1.86 20.65 -3.37
C THR A 165 3.25 20.72 -3.99
N THR A 166 4.13 19.75 -3.75
CA THR A 166 5.55 19.85 -4.13
C THR A 166 5.87 18.85 -5.24
N ILE A 167 6.59 19.34 -6.26
CA ILE A 167 7.15 18.54 -7.34
C ILE A 167 8.49 17.97 -6.89
N PHE A 168 8.73 16.69 -7.17
CA PHE A 168 9.93 15.93 -6.79
C PHE A 168 10.55 15.25 -8.01
N GLY A 169 11.82 14.84 -7.85
CA GLY A 169 12.56 14.11 -8.89
C GLY A 169 13.15 14.99 -9.98
N PHE A 170 13.39 16.27 -9.69
CA PHE A 170 14.05 17.20 -10.61
C PHE A 170 15.53 17.37 -10.24
N ASN A 171 16.36 17.60 -11.26
CA ASN A 171 17.79 17.82 -11.11
C ASN A 171 18.07 19.29 -10.73
N LEU A 172 18.80 19.53 -9.64
CA LEU A 172 19.06 20.87 -9.09
C LEU A 172 19.98 21.74 -9.96
N GLU A 173 20.82 21.14 -10.79
CA GLU A 173 21.75 21.85 -11.67
C GLU A 173 21.06 22.30 -12.95
N LEU A 174 20.24 21.41 -13.53
CA LEU A 174 19.48 21.69 -14.75
C LEU A 174 18.23 22.53 -14.51
N SER A 175 17.71 22.51 -13.28
CA SER A 175 16.50 23.23 -12.87
C SER A 175 16.82 24.51 -12.14
N GLY A 176 15.96 25.52 -12.28
CA GLY A 176 16.12 26.75 -11.51
C GLY A 176 15.07 27.79 -11.80
N THR A 177 15.26 28.95 -11.17
CA THR A 177 14.33 30.07 -11.23
C THR A 177 15.03 31.33 -11.71
N LYS A 178 14.40 32.06 -12.65
CA LYS A 178 14.81 33.39 -13.07
C LYS A 178 13.63 34.36 -13.06
N THR A 179 13.89 35.64 -12.84
CA THR A 179 12.86 36.69 -12.86
C THR A 179 12.67 37.18 -14.30
N LEU A 180 11.41 37.25 -14.76
CA LEU A 180 11.06 37.78 -16.07
C LEU A 180 10.90 39.29 -16.01
N ARG A 181 11.51 40.01 -16.96
CA ARG A 181 11.37 41.47 -17.09
C ARG A 181 10.20 41.89 -17.96
N LYS A 182 9.84 41.07 -18.96
CA LYS A 182 8.68 41.29 -19.84
C LYS A 182 7.84 40.01 -19.90
N PRO A 183 7.12 39.66 -18.81
CA PRO A 183 6.42 38.38 -18.72
C PRO A 183 5.48 38.06 -19.89
N PRO A 184 4.63 38.99 -20.40
CA PRO A 184 3.69 38.66 -21.47
C PRO A 184 4.35 38.13 -22.74
N ILE A 185 5.44 38.77 -23.17
CA ILE A 185 6.18 38.39 -24.39
C ILE A 185 6.99 37.12 -24.15
N GLN A 186 7.69 37.06 -23.01
CA GLN A 186 8.58 35.94 -22.71
C GLN A 186 7.81 34.64 -22.49
N LEU A 187 6.66 34.68 -21.80
CA LEU A 187 5.84 33.50 -21.54
C LEU A 187 5.22 32.91 -22.80
N GLN A 188 4.87 33.72 -23.79
CA GLN A 188 4.42 33.22 -25.09
C GLN A 188 5.51 32.35 -25.75
N ALA A 189 6.77 32.78 -25.72
CA ALA A 189 7.87 31.98 -26.27
C ALA A 189 8.02 30.61 -25.57
N PHE A 190 7.82 30.54 -24.25
CA PHE A 190 7.83 29.26 -23.52
C PHE A 190 6.62 28.39 -23.84
N ARG A 191 5.45 28.98 -24.07
CA ARG A 191 4.23 28.25 -24.43
C ARG A 191 4.32 27.62 -25.82
N HIS A 192 4.98 28.30 -26.76
CA HIS A 192 5.24 27.85 -28.12
C HIS A 192 6.51 27.00 -28.26
N ALA A 193 7.20 26.68 -27.16
CA ALA A 193 8.34 25.78 -27.22
C ALA A 193 7.86 24.33 -27.37
N ASP A 194 8.27 23.68 -28.47
CA ASP A 194 7.89 22.28 -28.75
C ASP A 194 8.82 21.27 -28.07
N ARG A 195 10.06 21.67 -27.80
CA ARG A 195 11.11 20.78 -27.28
C ARG A 195 11.77 21.36 -26.05
N ILE A 196 12.18 20.48 -25.14
CA ILE A 196 12.92 20.84 -23.91
C ILE A 196 14.20 21.63 -24.24
N LYS A 197 14.89 21.26 -25.32
CA LYS A 197 16.07 22.01 -25.81
C LYS A 197 15.76 23.49 -26.05
N ARG A 198 14.59 23.80 -26.62
CA ARG A 198 14.17 25.19 -26.86
C ARG A 198 13.90 25.93 -25.55
N VAL A 199 13.29 25.27 -24.57
CA VAL A 199 13.08 25.83 -23.23
C VAL A 199 14.40 26.15 -22.54
N ASN A 200 15.40 25.28 -22.64
CA ASN A 200 16.72 25.53 -22.06
C ASN A 200 17.36 26.78 -22.66
N ILE A 201 17.39 26.90 -23.99
CA ILE A 201 17.92 28.09 -24.68
C ILE A 201 17.18 29.36 -24.24
N LEU A 202 15.84 29.34 -24.28
CA LEU A 202 15.03 30.48 -23.85
C LEU A 202 15.26 30.84 -22.37
N PHE A 203 15.48 29.85 -21.52
CA PHE A 203 15.74 30.07 -20.09
C PHE A 203 17.12 30.68 -19.86
N ASP A 204 18.11 30.24 -20.61
CA ASP A 204 19.49 30.73 -20.50
C ASP A 204 19.61 32.16 -21.02
N ASP A 205 18.88 32.50 -22.09
CA ASP A 205 18.78 33.86 -22.65
C ASP A 205 18.16 34.89 -21.68
N ILE A 206 17.42 34.45 -20.65
CA ILE A 206 16.90 35.37 -19.62
C ILE A 206 18.07 35.97 -18.83
N ARG A 207 18.25 37.28 -18.99
CA ARG A 207 19.18 38.08 -18.19
C ARG A 207 18.75 38.11 -16.72
N GLY A 208 19.58 37.56 -15.85
CA GLY A 208 19.37 37.61 -14.40
C GLY A 208 20.02 36.43 -13.68
N LYS A 209 20.27 36.62 -12.38
CA LYS A 209 20.80 35.57 -11.52
C LYS A 209 19.80 34.41 -11.42
N MET A 210 20.31 33.20 -11.52
CA MET A 210 19.55 31.97 -11.28
C MET A 210 19.44 31.72 -9.76
N PHE A 211 18.26 31.30 -9.32
CA PHE A 211 17.98 30.90 -7.94
C PHE A 211 17.51 29.45 -7.89
N ASN A 212 17.86 28.77 -6.80
CA ASN A 212 17.34 27.44 -6.52
C ASN A 212 15.84 27.50 -6.22
N THR A 213 15.14 26.40 -6.48
CA THR A 213 13.71 26.25 -6.26
C THR A 213 13.41 25.01 -5.44
N SER A 214 12.41 25.10 -4.58
CA SER A 214 11.90 23.95 -3.81
C SER A 214 10.87 23.13 -4.60
N GLY A 215 10.45 23.58 -5.78
CA GLY A 215 9.43 22.91 -6.58
C GLY A 215 8.01 22.95 -5.99
N ARG A 216 7.77 23.80 -4.97
CA ARG A 216 6.46 23.92 -4.32
C ARG A 216 5.50 24.81 -5.13
N LEU A 217 4.32 24.27 -5.42
CA LEU A 217 3.19 24.96 -6.04
C LEU A 217 2.37 25.72 -4.99
N SER A 218 1.65 26.74 -5.46
CA SER A 218 0.77 27.61 -4.68
C SER A 218 -0.23 28.28 -5.63
N ASP A 219 -1.26 28.93 -5.11
CA ASP A 219 -2.29 29.62 -5.92
C ASP A 219 -1.76 30.71 -6.86
N ASP A 220 -0.55 31.23 -6.62
CA ASP A 220 0.12 32.19 -7.51
C ASP A 220 0.87 31.54 -8.68
N VAL A 221 0.96 30.22 -8.74
CA VAL A 221 1.81 29.49 -9.69
C VAL A 221 0.98 28.94 -10.83
N LEU A 222 1.26 29.40 -12.04
CA LEU A 222 0.71 28.89 -13.29
C LEU A 222 1.59 27.76 -13.83
N ILE A 223 0.95 26.72 -14.37
CA ILE A 223 1.61 25.63 -15.09
C ILE A 223 1.59 25.99 -16.57
N VAL A 224 2.67 26.63 -17.04
CA VAL A 224 2.73 27.23 -18.39
C VAL A 224 2.80 26.15 -19.47
N LYS A 225 3.69 25.16 -19.28
CA LYS A 225 3.89 24.08 -20.25
C LYS A 225 4.53 22.87 -19.58
N VAL A 226 4.03 21.69 -19.95
CA VAL A 226 4.56 20.39 -19.50
C VAL A 226 5.10 19.66 -20.72
N PHE A 227 6.26 19.02 -20.56
CA PHE A 227 6.93 18.24 -21.60
C PHE A 227 6.94 16.78 -21.17
N SER A 228 6.14 15.96 -21.84
CA SER A 228 6.19 14.50 -21.69
C SER A 228 7.49 13.94 -22.28
N ALA A 229 7.80 12.70 -21.91
CA ALA A 229 8.84 11.91 -22.57
C ALA A 229 8.53 11.73 -24.06
#